data_AF-A0A2T7EH69-F1
#
_entry.id   AF-A0A2T7EH69-F1
#
_cell.length_a   1.000
_cell.length_b   1.000
_cell.length_c   1.000
_cell.angle_alpha   90.00
_cell.angle_beta   90.00
_cell.angle_gamma   90.00
#
_symmetry.space_group_name_H-M   'P 1'
#
loop_
_entity.id
_entity.type
_entity.pdbx_description
1 polymer ?
#
loop_
_entity_poly.entity_id
_entity_poly.type
_entity_poly.pdbx_seq_one_letter_code
_entity_poly.pdbx_strand_id
1 'polypeptide(L)'
;MSARKNNANIGIYNPFYTKGTDASTIPSIEKILSAEPTEEQPSTVPTMMVPTQFDEINLKQAQDTRDNSLFSYQNGDLLEEEEVTSKTTKLQDILQLLNQDIGLLVQHAEGIRGIFCHLKGQLPANAEAALLPAAFIEGHQFKVLQAKQRLSDPRRADLMKELEAVTLALAEEEMKLEKLPNAIKKMKVDMKTPIREAIRLHKLIKPILGSAEDDQREIDEGDQICLSAVDAIQSFLRLL
;
A
#
# COMPACT_ATOMS: atom_id res chain seq x y z
N MET A 1 59.95 22.05 19.66
CA MET A 1 59.26 23.35 19.84
C MET A 1 58.41 23.58 18.59
N SER A 2 57.18 23.11 18.64
CA SER A 2 55.94 23.90 18.79
C SER A 2 55.48 24.56 17.49
N ALA A 3 54.40 23.97 17.00
CA ALA A 3 53.57 24.38 15.89
C ALA A 3 52.87 25.71 16.13
N ARG A 4 52.59 26.44 15.04
CA ARG A 4 51.37 27.25 14.91
C ARG A 4 50.87 27.17 13.47
N LYS A 5 49.93 26.26 13.25
CA LYS A 5 49.02 26.26 12.10
C LYS A 5 47.90 27.24 12.45
N ASN A 6 47.89 28.41 11.83
CA ASN A 6 46.77 29.35 11.93
C ASN A 6 45.70 28.90 10.94
N ASN A 7 44.73 28.14 11.44
CA ASN A 7 43.55 27.71 10.71
C ASN A 7 42.46 28.78 10.87
N ALA A 8 42.37 29.73 9.92
CA ALA A 8 41.31 30.71 9.90
C ALA A 8 40.02 30.04 9.41
N ASN A 9 39.12 29.80 10.36
CA ASN A 9 37.78 29.27 10.14
C ASN A 9 36.94 30.33 9.41
N ILE A 10 36.74 30.18 8.10
CA ILE A 10 35.81 31.02 7.32
C ILE A 10 34.40 30.46 7.57
N GLY A 11 33.71 31.00 8.56
CA GLY A 11 32.32 30.67 8.86
C GLY A 11 31.42 31.08 7.69
N ILE A 12 30.83 30.11 7.01
CA ILE A 12 29.74 30.33 6.07
C ILE A 12 28.49 30.62 6.92
N TYR A 13 28.05 31.88 6.90
CA TYR A 13 26.81 32.34 7.53
C TYR A 13 25.61 31.86 6.70
N ASN A 14 24.68 31.10 7.29
CA ASN A 14 23.48 30.59 6.64
C ASN A 14 22.22 31.21 7.31
N PRO A 15 21.43 32.08 6.64
CA PRO A 15 20.44 32.93 7.30
C PRO A 15 19.03 32.32 7.46
N PHE A 16 18.85 31.00 7.30
CA PHE A 16 17.52 30.38 7.35
C PHE A 16 17.34 29.38 8.49
N TYR A 17 17.46 29.82 9.74
CA TYR A 17 16.92 29.07 10.88
C TYR A 17 16.43 30.02 11.98
N THR A 18 15.12 30.33 11.97
CA THR A 18 14.41 30.88 13.13
C THR A 18 13.78 29.74 13.92
N LYS A 19 14.06 29.71 15.23
CA LYS A 19 13.60 28.71 16.19
C LYS A 19 12.28 29.15 16.83
N GLY A 20 11.37 28.20 17.02
CA GLY A 20 10.47 28.16 18.18
C GLY A 20 8.98 28.34 17.89
N THR A 21 8.20 27.27 18.05
CA THR A 21 7.06 27.29 18.99
C THR A 21 6.67 25.86 19.38
N ASP A 22 6.47 25.65 20.67
CA ASP A 22 6.17 24.39 21.33
C ASP A 22 4.70 23.99 21.20
N ALA A 23 4.43 22.68 21.25
CA ALA A 23 3.49 22.02 22.17
C ALA A 23 2.79 20.79 21.56
N SER A 24 2.65 19.78 22.42
CA SER A 24 1.64 18.71 22.41
C SER A 24 2.03 17.34 21.82
N THR A 25 2.56 16.51 22.73
CA THR A 25 1.98 15.21 23.10
C THR A 25 1.61 14.24 21.97
N ILE A 26 2.47 13.24 21.74
CA ILE A 26 2.04 11.92 21.27
C ILE A 26 2.75 10.86 22.14
N PRO A 27 2.01 9.99 22.85
CA PRO A 27 2.60 8.95 23.67
C PRO A 27 3.09 7.75 22.85
N SER A 28 4.19 7.16 23.33
CA SER A 28 4.82 5.94 22.88
C SER A 28 3.83 4.77 22.78
N ILE A 29 3.73 4.17 21.59
CA ILE A 29 3.19 2.82 21.40
C ILE A 29 4.39 1.93 21.09
N GLU A 30 5.06 1.48 22.15
CA GLU A 30 5.98 0.36 22.11
C GLU A 30 5.47 -0.66 23.12
N LYS A 31 4.47 -1.45 22.70
CA LYS A 31 4.17 -2.72 23.36
C LYS A 31 3.31 -3.62 22.46
N ILE A 32 3.81 -4.85 22.32
CA ILE A 32 3.11 -6.09 21.97
C ILE A 32 2.98 -6.39 20.46
N LEU A 33 4.07 -6.89 19.87
CA LEU A 33 3.99 -8.09 19.04
C LEU A 33 5.32 -8.88 19.15
N SER A 34 5.38 -9.83 20.07
CA SER A 34 6.36 -10.92 20.08
C SER A 34 5.77 -12.07 20.87
N ALA A 35 5.20 -13.02 20.14
CA ALA A 35 4.87 -14.35 20.63
C ALA A 35 4.95 -15.30 19.43
N GLU A 36 6.12 -15.91 19.27
CA GLU A 36 6.28 -17.19 18.58
C GLU A 36 5.71 -18.31 19.47
N PRO A 37 5.05 -19.33 18.92
CA PRO A 37 4.91 -20.61 19.59
C PRO A 37 6.00 -21.57 19.09
N THR A 38 6.83 -21.99 20.03
CA THR A 38 7.77 -23.10 19.92
C THR A 38 7.01 -24.43 19.88
N GLU A 39 7.26 -25.26 18.87
CA GLU A 39 6.97 -26.70 18.93
C GLU A 39 8.19 -27.47 18.39
N GLU A 40 8.97 -28.02 19.31
CA GLU A 40 9.83 -29.17 19.06
C GLU A 40 9.43 -30.32 20.00
N GLN A 41 9.16 -31.48 19.43
CA GLN A 41 9.31 -32.78 20.08
C GLN A 41 9.95 -33.75 19.07
N PRO A 42 11.01 -34.49 19.44
CA PRO A 42 11.70 -35.42 18.56
C PRO A 42 11.12 -36.85 18.59
N SER A 43 11.29 -37.50 17.44
CA SER A 43 11.20 -38.93 17.11
C SER A 43 11.74 -39.91 18.17
N THR A 44 11.19 -41.14 18.28
CA THR A 44 11.77 -42.42 17.74
C THR A 44 11.04 -43.68 18.28
N VAL A 45 10.71 -44.63 17.39
CA VAL A 45 10.17 -46.02 17.53
C VAL A 45 11.21 -46.98 18.22
N PRO A 46 10.98 -48.25 18.67
CA PRO A 46 10.30 -49.38 17.96
C PRO A 46 9.57 -50.51 18.76
N THR A 47 8.66 -51.22 18.06
CA THR A 47 8.44 -52.69 17.94
C THR A 47 8.42 -53.67 19.15
N MET A 48 7.35 -54.48 19.30
CA MET A 48 7.36 -55.99 19.28
C MET A 48 5.97 -56.67 19.54
N MET A 49 5.60 -57.60 18.63
CA MET A 49 4.91 -58.92 18.76
C MET A 49 3.47 -59.13 19.34
N VAL A 50 2.46 -59.37 18.46
CA VAL A 50 1.76 -60.65 18.05
C VAL A 50 1.55 -61.77 19.11
N PRO A 51 0.48 -62.64 19.08
CA PRO A 51 -0.97 -62.54 18.71
C PRO A 51 -1.91 -63.32 19.70
N THR A 52 -3.14 -63.72 19.27
CA THR A 52 -4.04 -64.86 19.66
C THR A 52 -5.49 -64.34 19.82
N GLN A 53 -6.60 -64.84 19.25
CA GLN A 53 -7.00 -66.09 18.58
C GLN A 53 -8.26 -65.85 17.72
N PHE A 54 -8.37 -66.52 16.57
CA PHE A 54 -9.62 -66.75 15.82
C PHE A 54 -10.34 -67.95 16.44
N ASP A 55 -11.66 -67.87 16.63
CA ASP A 55 -12.50 -69.06 16.75
C ASP A 55 -13.41 -69.17 15.53
N GLU A 56 -13.11 -70.20 14.75
CA GLU A 56 -13.76 -70.63 13.52
C GLU A 56 -14.87 -71.63 13.91
N ILE A 57 -16.14 -71.26 13.70
CA ILE A 57 -17.25 -72.21 13.83
C ILE A 57 -17.47 -72.89 12.47
N ASN A 58 -17.26 -74.20 12.48
CA ASN A 58 -17.23 -75.12 11.37
C ASN A 58 -18.59 -75.22 10.65
N LEU A 59 -18.55 -75.19 9.32
CA LEU A 59 -19.67 -75.46 8.42
C LEU A 59 -19.82 -76.97 8.20
N LYS A 60 -20.97 -77.57 8.54
CA LYS A 60 -21.44 -78.81 7.88
C LYS A 60 -22.93 -78.75 7.53
N GLN A 61 -23.17 -78.61 6.22
CA GLN A 61 -24.13 -79.33 5.37
C GLN A 61 -25.50 -79.71 5.95
N ALA A 62 -26.55 -79.19 5.32
CA ALA A 62 -27.40 -79.99 4.43
C ALA A 62 -28.26 -79.06 3.56
N GLN A 63 -28.11 -79.20 2.24
CA GLN A 63 -29.17 -78.81 1.31
C GLN A 63 -30.25 -79.89 1.38
N ASP A 64 -31.51 -79.47 1.51
CA ASP A 64 -32.60 -80.25 0.95
C ASP A 64 -33.59 -79.30 0.29
N THR A 65 -33.72 -79.46 -1.02
CA THR A 65 -34.63 -78.71 -1.88
C THR A 65 -36.05 -79.17 -1.62
N ARG A 66 -36.93 -78.27 -1.19
CA ARG A 66 -38.36 -78.45 -1.45
C ARG A 66 -39.00 -77.15 -1.92
N ASP A 67 -39.49 -77.23 -3.14
CA ASP A 67 -40.47 -76.39 -3.79
C ASP A 67 -41.52 -75.88 -2.80
N ASN A 68 -41.64 -74.56 -2.65
CA ASN A 68 -42.85 -73.87 -2.22
C ASN A 68 -42.71 -72.38 -2.52
N SER A 69 -42.96 -72.04 -3.79
CA SER A 69 -43.51 -70.74 -4.16
C SER A 69 -44.73 -70.45 -3.31
N LEU A 70 -44.69 -69.44 -2.44
CA LEU A 70 -45.89 -68.90 -1.80
C LEU A 70 -45.92 -67.37 -1.68
N PHE A 71 -44.81 -66.67 -1.94
CA PHE A 71 -44.81 -65.20 -1.90
C PHE A 71 -43.99 -64.60 -3.04
N SER A 72 -44.43 -64.82 -4.28
CA SER A 72 -44.20 -63.86 -5.35
C SER A 72 -45.23 -62.73 -5.18
N TYR A 73 -44.98 -61.83 -4.24
CA TYR A 73 -45.66 -60.54 -4.30
C TYR A 73 -45.05 -59.79 -5.48
N GLN A 74 -45.77 -59.84 -6.61
CA GLN A 74 -45.81 -58.69 -7.51
C GLN A 74 -46.17 -57.48 -6.62
N ASN A 75 -45.18 -56.69 -6.25
CA ASN A 75 -45.41 -55.34 -5.75
C ASN A 75 -45.90 -54.50 -6.93
N GLY A 76 -47.17 -54.71 -7.29
CA GLY A 76 -47.96 -53.68 -7.93
C GLY A 76 -48.31 -52.67 -6.85
N ASP A 77 -47.45 -51.68 -6.65
CA ASP A 77 -47.81 -50.45 -5.96
C ASP A 77 -47.52 -49.28 -6.92
N LEU A 78 -48.47 -49.06 -7.83
CA LEU A 78 -48.49 -47.94 -8.76
C LEU A 78 -49.14 -46.71 -8.08
N LEU A 79 -48.61 -46.28 -6.94
CA LEU A 79 -49.06 -45.06 -6.24
C LEU A 79 -47.91 -44.24 -5.60
N GLU A 80 -46.65 -44.40 -6.05
CA GLU A 80 -45.53 -43.52 -5.65
C GLU A 80 -44.93 -42.68 -6.80
N GLU A 81 -45.39 -42.82 -8.04
CA GLU A 81 -44.77 -42.10 -9.18
C GLU A 81 -45.11 -40.59 -9.21
N GLU A 82 -46.22 -40.16 -8.62
CA GLU A 82 -46.61 -38.75 -8.59
C GLU A 82 -45.82 -37.94 -7.53
N GLU A 83 -45.41 -38.59 -6.43
CA GLU A 83 -44.62 -37.93 -5.38
C GLU A 83 -43.13 -37.82 -5.76
N VAL A 84 -42.57 -38.85 -6.42
CA VAL A 84 -41.15 -38.87 -6.84
C VAL A 84 -40.88 -37.85 -7.97
N THR A 85 -41.81 -37.70 -8.92
CA THR A 85 -41.71 -36.68 -9.98
C THR A 85 -41.91 -35.24 -9.46
N SER A 86 -42.69 -35.08 -8.39
CA SER A 86 -42.86 -33.78 -7.71
C SER A 86 -41.59 -33.34 -6.95
N LYS A 87 -40.85 -34.28 -6.36
CA LYS A 87 -39.57 -33.98 -5.66
C LYS A 87 -38.48 -33.53 -6.63
N THR A 88 -38.36 -34.21 -7.76
CA THR A 88 -37.32 -33.92 -8.77
C THR A 88 -37.54 -32.58 -9.47
N THR A 89 -38.79 -32.23 -9.77
CA THR A 89 -39.14 -30.92 -10.35
C THR A 89 -38.84 -29.76 -9.40
N LYS A 90 -39.17 -29.88 -8.12
CA LYS A 90 -38.86 -28.87 -7.10
C LYS A 90 -37.36 -28.68 -6.85
N LEU A 91 -36.57 -29.75 -6.90
CA LEU A 91 -35.12 -29.66 -6.85
C LEU A 91 -34.54 -28.94 -8.07
N GLN A 92 -35.12 -29.18 -9.25
CA GLN A 92 -34.77 -28.47 -10.48
C GLN A 92 -35.04 -26.96 -10.34
N ASP A 93 -36.15 -26.59 -9.71
CA ASP A 93 -36.50 -25.18 -9.45
C ASP A 93 -35.49 -24.53 -8.48
N ILE A 94 -35.08 -25.22 -7.41
CA ILE A 94 -34.03 -24.74 -6.49
C ILE A 94 -32.71 -24.53 -7.25
N LEU A 95 -32.31 -25.45 -8.12
CA LEU A 95 -31.10 -25.30 -8.93
C LEU A 95 -31.18 -24.07 -9.84
N GLN A 96 -32.35 -23.81 -10.44
CA GLN A 96 -32.54 -22.62 -11.28
C GLN A 96 -32.43 -21.33 -10.47
N LEU A 97 -32.97 -21.30 -9.25
CA LEU A 97 -32.83 -20.16 -8.33
C LEU A 97 -31.38 -19.96 -7.88
N LEU A 98 -30.65 -21.03 -7.56
CA LEU A 98 -29.25 -20.97 -7.13
C LEU A 98 -28.27 -20.52 -8.21
N ASN A 99 -28.62 -20.67 -9.48
CA ASN A 99 -27.81 -20.23 -10.62
C ASN A 99 -27.96 -18.74 -10.94
N GLN A 100 -28.73 -17.97 -10.17
CA GLN A 100 -28.90 -16.52 -10.37
C GLN A 100 -27.73 -15.70 -9.80
N ASP A 101 -27.67 -14.41 -10.13
CA ASP A 101 -26.71 -13.48 -9.52
C ASP A 101 -26.85 -13.50 -7.98
N ILE A 102 -25.71 -13.59 -7.30
CA ILE A 102 -25.66 -13.68 -5.83
C ILE A 102 -26.35 -12.49 -5.14
N GLY A 103 -26.39 -11.31 -5.77
CA GLY A 103 -27.08 -10.13 -5.25
C GLY A 103 -28.61 -10.24 -5.33
N LEU A 104 -29.14 -10.83 -6.40
CA LEU A 104 -30.58 -11.12 -6.53
C LEU A 104 -30.98 -12.29 -5.62
N LEU A 105 -30.11 -13.31 -5.54
CA LEU A 105 -30.30 -14.50 -4.73
C LEU A 105 -30.41 -14.16 -3.23
N VAL A 106 -29.51 -13.31 -2.72
CA VAL A 106 -29.57 -12.89 -1.31
C VAL A 106 -30.83 -12.07 -1.02
N GLN A 107 -31.31 -11.24 -1.96
CA GLN A 107 -32.50 -10.37 -1.78
C GLN A 107 -33.82 -11.14 -1.84
N HIS A 108 -33.89 -12.24 -2.60
CA HIS A 108 -35.12 -13.00 -2.85
C HIS A 108 -35.00 -14.48 -2.46
N ALA A 109 -34.39 -14.75 -1.30
CA ALA A 109 -34.15 -16.11 -0.81
C ALA A 109 -35.42 -16.90 -0.44
N GLU A 110 -36.58 -16.23 -0.36
CA GLU A 110 -37.85 -16.84 0.05
C GLU A 110 -38.29 -17.99 -0.86
N GLY A 111 -38.00 -17.91 -2.15
CA GLY A 111 -38.30 -18.98 -3.11
C GLY A 111 -37.56 -20.27 -2.78
N ILE A 112 -36.26 -20.19 -2.49
CA ILE A 112 -35.45 -21.35 -2.13
C ILE A 112 -35.87 -21.90 -0.77
N ARG A 113 -36.09 -21.01 0.20
CA ARG A 113 -36.54 -21.38 1.55
C ARG A 113 -37.89 -22.10 1.51
N GLY A 114 -38.84 -21.61 0.71
CA GLY A 114 -40.18 -22.20 0.55
C GLY A 114 -40.13 -23.61 -0.04
N ILE A 115 -39.36 -23.79 -1.12
CA ILE A 115 -39.22 -25.11 -1.77
C ILE A 115 -38.44 -26.07 -0.85
N PHE A 116 -37.39 -25.60 -0.17
CA PHE A 116 -36.63 -26.38 0.80
C PHE A 116 -37.49 -26.88 1.96
N CYS A 117 -38.33 -26.02 2.55
CA CYS A 117 -39.25 -26.42 3.63
C CYS A 117 -40.26 -27.49 3.17
N HIS A 118 -40.68 -27.46 1.90
CA HIS A 118 -41.59 -28.44 1.34
C HIS A 118 -40.91 -29.82 1.08
N LEU A 119 -39.61 -29.82 0.81
CA LEU A 119 -38.82 -31.04 0.57
C LEU A 119 -38.15 -31.60 1.84
N LYS A 120 -38.20 -30.86 2.96
CA LYS A 120 -37.57 -31.24 4.21
C LYS A 120 -38.17 -32.55 4.76
N GLY A 121 -37.30 -33.49 5.15
CA GLY A 121 -37.66 -34.84 5.57
C GLY A 121 -37.84 -35.83 4.42
N GLN A 122 -37.85 -35.37 3.17
CA GLN A 122 -37.97 -36.21 1.97
C GLN A 122 -36.62 -36.39 1.25
N LEU A 123 -35.60 -35.64 1.66
CA LEU A 123 -34.27 -35.65 1.08
C LEU A 123 -33.31 -36.43 1.97
N PRO A 124 -32.26 -37.05 1.39
CA PRO A 124 -31.22 -37.67 2.20
C PRO A 124 -30.48 -36.61 3.02
N ALA A 125 -30.03 -36.99 4.23
CA ALA A 125 -29.49 -36.06 5.22
C ALA A 125 -28.32 -35.19 4.72
N ASN A 126 -27.51 -35.72 3.79
CA ASN A 126 -26.41 -34.99 3.15
C ASN A 126 -26.90 -33.85 2.25
N ALA A 127 -27.98 -34.06 1.49
CA ALA A 127 -28.55 -33.06 0.59
C ALA A 127 -29.23 -31.94 1.39
N GLU A 128 -29.94 -32.28 2.48
CA GLU A 128 -30.52 -31.28 3.37
C GLU A 128 -29.46 -30.40 4.02
N ALA A 129 -28.37 -31.01 4.51
CA ALA A 129 -27.27 -30.27 5.11
C ALA A 129 -26.61 -29.30 4.11
N ALA A 130 -26.52 -29.68 2.82
CA ALA A 130 -25.97 -28.82 1.77
C ALA A 130 -26.92 -27.70 1.33
N LEU A 131 -28.24 -27.94 1.36
CA LEU A 131 -29.26 -26.96 0.98
C LEU A 131 -29.59 -25.98 2.11
N LEU A 132 -29.34 -26.34 3.36
CA LEU A 132 -29.65 -25.51 4.52
C LEU A 132 -28.98 -24.11 4.46
N PRO A 133 -27.68 -23.96 4.14
CA PRO A 133 -27.05 -22.65 3.97
C PRO A 133 -27.68 -21.83 2.82
N ALA A 134 -28.05 -22.50 1.73
CA ALA A 134 -28.71 -21.88 0.58
C ALA A 134 -30.12 -21.36 0.91
N ALA A 135 -30.89 -22.11 1.70
CA ALA A 135 -32.22 -21.70 2.15
C ALA A 135 -32.21 -20.46 3.06
N PHE A 136 -31.08 -20.19 3.73
CA PHE A 136 -30.91 -19.05 4.63
C PHE A 136 -29.85 -18.05 4.15
N ILE A 137 -29.59 -18.00 2.84
CA ILE A 137 -28.57 -17.13 2.23
C ILE A 137 -28.83 -15.63 2.44
N GLU A 138 -30.07 -15.25 2.74
CA GLU A 138 -30.48 -13.90 3.12
C GLU A 138 -29.65 -13.32 4.29
N GLY A 139 -29.15 -14.15 5.22
CA GLY A 139 -28.24 -13.71 6.28
C GLY A 139 -26.92 -13.09 5.76
N HIS A 140 -26.56 -13.34 4.50
CA HIS A 140 -25.39 -12.78 3.84
C HIS A 140 -25.67 -11.49 3.04
N GLN A 141 -26.92 -11.03 2.95
CA GLN A 141 -27.33 -9.85 2.17
C GLN A 141 -26.41 -8.64 2.41
N PHE A 142 -26.24 -8.25 3.67
CA PHE A 142 -25.44 -7.08 4.04
C PHE A 142 -23.99 -7.19 3.57
N LYS A 143 -23.37 -8.37 3.75
CA LYS A 143 -21.97 -8.60 3.36
C LYS A 143 -21.81 -8.56 1.83
N VAL A 144 -22.73 -9.17 1.10
CA VAL A 144 -22.72 -9.19 -0.37
C VAL A 144 -22.92 -7.79 -0.93
N LEU A 145 -23.87 -7.01 -0.40
CA LEU A 145 -24.11 -5.64 -0.84
C LEU A 145 -22.91 -4.74 -0.57
N GLN A 146 -22.32 -4.84 0.63
CA GLN A 146 -21.11 -4.10 0.98
C GLN A 146 -19.93 -4.47 0.06
N ALA A 147 -19.75 -5.75 -0.27
CA ALA A 147 -18.72 -6.20 -1.19
C ALA A 147 -18.94 -5.63 -2.60
N LYS A 148 -20.17 -5.68 -3.12
CA LYS A 148 -20.53 -5.07 -4.42
C LYS A 148 -20.20 -3.57 -4.44
N GLN A 149 -20.55 -2.84 -3.39
CA GLN A 149 -20.25 -1.40 -3.29
C GLN A 149 -18.74 -1.11 -3.31
N ARG A 150 -17.92 -1.90 -2.60
CA ARG A 150 -16.44 -1.75 -2.60
C ARG A 150 -15.80 -2.07 -3.95
N LEU A 151 -16.44 -2.93 -4.75
CA LEU A 151 -16.00 -3.26 -6.10
C LEU A 151 -16.42 -2.18 -7.10
N SER A 152 -17.59 -1.56 -6.91
CA SER A 152 -18.08 -0.49 -7.78
C SER A 152 -17.57 0.90 -7.40
N ASP A 153 -16.78 1.04 -6.34
CA ASP A 153 -16.35 2.32 -5.81
C ASP A 153 -15.51 3.09 -6.87
N PRO A 154 -16.07 4.13 -7.51
CA PRO A 154 -15.38 4.86 -8.57
C PRO A 154 -14.14 5.57 -8.05
N ARG A 155 -14.11 5.88 -6.75
CA ARG A 155 -12.97 6.52 -6.10
C ARG A 155 -11.71 5.66 -6.17
N ARG A 156 -11.85 4.32 -6.22
CA ARG A 156 -10.70 3.42 -6.40
C ARG A 156 -10.06 3.59 -7.78
N ALA A 157 -10.85 3.81 -8.83
CA ALA A 157 -10.32 4.05 -10.16
C ALA A 157 -9.61 5.40 -10.25
N ASP A 158 -10.19 6.44 -9.65
CA ASP A 158 -9.57 7.77 -9.56
C ASP A 158 -8.23 7.73 -8.82
N LEU A 159 -8.18 7.04 -7.67
CA LEU A 159 -6.95 6.83 -6.89
C LEU A 159 -5.89 6.06 -7.68
N MET A 160 -6.27 5.04 -8.45
CA MET A 160 -5.32 4.30 -9.30
C MET A 160 -4.72 5.20 -10.39
N LYS A 161 -5.55 6.05 -11.01
CA LYS A 161 -5.09 7.01 -12.02
C LYS A 161 -4.16 8.07 -11.42
N GLU A 162 -4.48 8.57 -10.23
CA GLU A 162 -3.61 9.51 -9.51
C GLU A 162 -2.27 8.86 -9.15
N LEU A 163 -2.28 7.61 -8.67
CA LEU A 163 -1.07 6.86 -8.36
C LEU A 163 -0.19 6.66 -9.60
N GLU A 164 -0.79 6.33 -10.74
CA GLU A 164 -0.06 6.21 -12.02
C GLU A 164 0.57 7.55 -12.43
N ALA A 165 -0.19 8.65 -12.33
CA ALA A 165 0.33 9.99 -12.63
C ALA A 165 1.49 10.40 -11.71
N VAL A 166 1.38 10.13 -10.41
CA VAL A 166 2.45 10.38 -9.42
C VAL A 166 3.67 9.52 -9.73
N THR A 167 3.49 8.26 -10.12
CA THR A 167 4.59 7.35 -10.46
C THR A 167 5.36 7.85 -11.69
N LEU A 168 4.64 8.34 -12.72
CA LEU A 168 5.26 8.93 -13.91
C LEU A 168 6.04 10.22 -13.59
N ALA A 169 5.45 11.11 -12.79
CA ALA A 169 6.10 12.34 -12.37
C ALA A 169 7.36 12.06 -11.52
N LEU A 170 7.30 11.06 -10.64
CA LEU A 170 8.45 10.64 -9.84
C LEU A 170 9.60 10.14 -10.75
N ALA A 171 9.30 9.30 -11.73
CA ALA A 171 10.31 8.80 -12.68
C ALA A 171 10.97 9.94 -13.49
N GLU A 172 10.21 10.98 -13.86
CA GLU A 172 10.76 12.15 -14.55
C GLU A 172 11.73 12.93 -13.66
N GLU A 173 11.36 13.20 -12.40
CA GLU A 173 12.21 13.90 -11.45
C GLU A 173 13.45 13.07 -11.07
N GLU A 174 13.32 11.75 -10.93
CA GLU A 174 14.45 10.83 -10.75
C GLU A 174 15.45 10.95 -11.91
N MET A 175 14.98 10.97 -13.17
CA MET A 175 15.85 11.17 -14.33
C MET A 175 16.53 12.56 -14.32
N LYS A 176 15.85 13.61 -13.86
CA LYS A 176 16.47 14.95 -13.73
C LYS A 176 17.56 14.94 -12.66
N LEU A 177 17.29 14.33 -11.51
CA LEU A 177 18.25 14.17 -10.42
C LEU A 177 19.49 13.39 -10.86
N GLU A 178 19.32 12.32 -11.64
CA GLU A 178 20.42 11.54 -12.20
C GLU A 178 21.36 12.37 -13.09
N LYS A 179 20.82 13.39 -13.78
CA LYS A 179 21.60 14.27 -14.67
C LYS A 179 22.38 15.37 -13.93
N LEU A 180 21.94 15.77 -12.73
CA LEU A 180 22.55 16.87 -11.98
C LEU A 180 24.05 16.67 -11.64
N PRO A 181 24.51 15.49 -11.15
CA PRO A 181 25.92 15.26 -10.85
C PRO A 181 26.83 15.51 -12.06
N ASN A 182 26.39 15.10 -13.25
CA ASN A 182 27.14 15.30 -14.48
C ASN A 182 27.20 16.77 -14.89
N ALA A 183 26.08 17.50 -14.76
CA ALA A 183 26.04 18.95 -15.00
C ALA A 183 26.98 19.72 -14.04
N ILE A 184 26.97 19.38 -12.75
CA ILE A 184 27.85 19.98 -11.74
C ILE A 184 29.31 19.67 -12.05
N LYS A 185 29.63 18.41 -12.38
CA LYS A 185 31.00 17.99 -12.74
C LYS A 185 31.50 18.77 -13.96
N LYS A 186 30.66 18.91 -14.99
CA LYS A 186 30.98 19.71 -16.19
C LYS A 186 31.24 21.16 -15.83
N MET A 187 30.32 21.81 -15.11
CA MET A 187 30.46 23.21 -14.71
C MET A 187 31.73 23.46 -13.88
N LYS A 188 32.10 22.54 -12.99
CA LYS A 188 33.35 22.60 -12.22
C LYS A 188 34.59 22.55 -13.12
N VAL A 189 34.57 21.72 -14.17
CA VAL A 189 35.66 21.63 -15.15
C VAL A 189 35.72 22.89 -16.00
N ASP A 190 34.58 23.34 -16.52
CA ASP A 190 34.46 24.51 -17.39
C ASP A 190 34.94 25.78 -16.66
N MET A 191 34.59 25.94 -15.38
CA MET A 191 34.99 27.10 -14.58
C MET A 191 36.47 27.08 -14.14
N LYS A 192 37.14 25.93 -14.21
CA LYS A 192 38.52 25.78 -13.73
C LYS A 192 39.50 26.70 -14.46
N THR A 193 39.32 26.88 -15.77
CA THR A 193 40.23 27.69 -16.60
C THR A 193 40.00 29.20 -16.43
N PRO A 194 38.76 29.71 -16.49
CA PRO A 194 38.45 31.11 -16.17
C PRO A 194 38.96 31.54 -14.80
N ILE A 195 38.82 30.70 -13.76
CA ILE A 195 39.35 31.00 -12.42
C ILE A 195 40.88 31.18 -12.46
N ARG A 196 41.61 30.29 -13.15
CA ARG A 196 43.07 30.41 -13.28
C ARG A 196 43.47 31.69 -14.01
N GLU A 197 42.74 32.05 -15.06
CA GLU A 197 43.02 33.23 -15.85
C GLU A 197 42.72 34.52 -15.08
N ALA A 198 41.60 34.58 -14.36
CA ALA A 198 41.27 35.70 -13.48
C ALA A 198 42.36 35.90 -12.41
N ILE A 199 42.85 34.82 -11.79
CA ILE A 199 43.96 34.88 -10.82
C ILE A 199 45.24 35.38 -11.49
N ARG A 200 45.56 34.91 -12.71
CA ARG A 200 46.75 35.34 -13.46
C ARG A 200 46.69 36.83 -13.77
N LEU A 201 45.55 37.32 -14.25
CA LEU A 201 45.33 38.73 -14.55
C LEU A 201 45.38 39.59 -13.29
N HIS A 202 44.76 39.15 -12.19
CA HIS A 202 44.80 39.88 -10.92
C HIS A 202 46.24 40.12 -10.43
N LYS A 203 47.13 39.14 -10.62
CA LYS A 203 48.56 39.28 -10.30
C LYS A 203 49.30 40.29 -11.18
N LEU A 204 48.79 40.60 -12.37
CA LEU A 204 49.40 41.56 -13.31
C LEU A 204 48.88 42.99 -13.12
N ILE A 205 47.76 43.17 -12.41
CA ILE A 205 47.25 44.50 -12.10
C ILE A 205 48.27 45.16 -11.16
N LYS A 206 48.85 46.27 -11.62
CA LYS A 206 49.70 47.10 -10.76
C LYS A 206 48.82 47.69 -9.66
N PRO A 207 49.29 47.71 -8.40
CA PRO A 207 48.62 48.50 -7.38
C PRO A 207 48.44 49.93 -7.90
N ILE A 208 47.26 50.52 -7.71
CA ILE A 208 47.08 51.94 -7.98
C ILE A 208 48.07 52.67 -7.07
N LEU A 209 48.94 53.47 -7.68
CA LEU A 209 49.92 54.27 -6.97
C LEU A 209 49.20 55.54 -6.50
N GLY A 210 48.85 55.56 -5.22
CA GLY A 210 48.14 56.63 -4.53
C GLY A 210 47.70 56.08 -3.18
N SER A 211 47.90 56.84 -2.12
CA SER A 211 47.28 56.53 -0.83
C SER A 211 45.87 57.12 -0.86
N ALA A 212 44.90 56.41 -0.28
CA ALA A 212 43.52 56.91 -0.22
C ALA A 212 43.46 58.28 0.50
N GLU A 213 44.41 58.55 1.38
CA GLU A 213 44.57 59.83 2.07
C GLU A 213 45.08 60.95 1.15
N ASP A 214 45.97 60.64 0.19
CA ASP A 214 46.41 61.61 -0.82
C ASP A 214 45.29 61.90 -1.81
N ASP A 215 44.59 60.87 -2.28
CA ASP A 215 43.43 61.00 -3.16
C ASP A 215 42.32 61.83 -2.47
N GLN A 216 42.04 61.56 -1.19
CA GLN A 216 41.06 62.33 -0.42
C GLN A 216 41.50 63.78 -0.21
N ARG A 217 42.80 64.03 0.02
CA ARG A 217 43.34 65.38 0.13
C ARG A 217 43.14 66.18 -1.15
N GLU A 218 43.37 65.56 -2.32
CA GLU A 218 43.19 66.22 -3.62
C GLU A 218 41.70 66.53 -3.89
N ILE A 219 40.79 65.63 -3.48
CA ILE A 219 39.34 65.89 -3.52
C ILE A 219 38.96 67.05 -2.61
N ASP A 220 39.43 67.04 -1.36
CA ASP A 220 39.13 68.09 -0.36
C ASP A 220 39.65 69.46 -0.82
N GLU A 221 40.85 69.51 -1.43
CA GLU A 221 41.39 70.74 -2.00
C GLU A 221 40.52 71.27 -3.14
N GLY A 222 40.06 70.39 -4.03
CA GLY A 222 39.11 70.74 -5.08
C GLY A 222 37.81 71.32 -4.53
N ASP A 223 37.26 70.71 -3.48
CA ASP A 223 36.06 71.19 -2.80
C ASP A 223 36.27 72.58 -2.16
N GLN A 224 37.43 72.80 -1.52
CA GLN A 224 37.76 74.11 -0.95
C GLN A 224 37.90 75.20 -2.00
N ILE A 225 38.49 74.89 -3.15
CA ILE A 225 38.58 75.81 -4.29
C ILE A 225 37.17 76.20 -4.76
N CYS A 226 36.28 75.22 -4.89
CA CYS A 226 34.90 75.45 -5.31
C CYS A 226 34.13 76.32 -4.30
N LEU A 227 34.22 76.00 -3.01
CA LEU A 227 33.58 76.78 -1.94
C LEU A 227 34.08 78.23 -1.93
N SER A 228 35.41 78.43 -2.02
CA SER A 228 36.02 79.76 -2.05
C SER A 228 35.51 80.60 -3.23
N ALA A 229 35.37 79.98 -4.41
CA ALA A 229 34.84 80.65 -5.59
C ALA A 229 33.37 81.03 -5.42
N VAL A 230 32.54 80.14 -4.85
CA VAL A 230 31.13 80.40 -4.56
C VAL A 230 30.99 81.57 -3.58
N ASP A 231 31.74 81.57 -2.50
CA ASP A 231 31.70 82.63 -1.49
C ASP A 231 32.12 84.00 -2.06
N ALA A 232 33.16 84.01 -2.90
CA ALA A 232 33.61 85.22 -3.59
C ALA A 232 32.51 85.79 -4.51
N ILE A 233 31.86 84.93 -5.31
CA ILE A 233 30.76 85.35 -6.20
C ILE A 233 29.58 85.88 -5.38
N GLN A 234 29.16 85.17 -4.32
CA GLN A 234 28.05 85.60 -3.47
C GLN A 234 28.34 86.93 -2.77
N SER A 235 29.58 87.14 -2.34
CA SER A 235 30.00 88.40 -1.71
C SER A 235 29.93 89.57 -2.68
N PHE A 236 30.36 89.37 -3.93
CA PHE A 236 30.25 90.38 -4.98
C PHE A 236 28.77 90.72 -5.29
N LEU A 237 27.92 89.70 -5.42
CA LEU A 237 26.49 89.90 -5.68
C LEU A 237 25.76 90.64 -4.53
N ARG A 238 26.20 90.48 -3.28
CA ARG A 238 25.62 91.20 -2.13
C ARG A 238 26.00 92.69 -2.06
N LEU A 239 27.06 93.10 -2.77
CA LEU A 239 27.55 94.48 -2.78
C LEU A 239 26.95 95.33 -3.91
N LEU A 240 26.21 94.69 -4.83
CA LEU A 240 25.42 95.32 -5.89
C LEU A 240 23.98 95.58 -5.42
#